data_AF-A0A1R0Y4A2-F1
#
_entry.id   AF-A0A1R0Y4A2-F1
#
_cell.length_a   1.000
_cell.length_b   1.000
_cell.length_c   1.000
_cell.angle_alpha   90.00
_cell.angle_beta   90.00
_cell.angle_gamma   90.00
#
_symmetry.space_group_name_H-M   'P 1'
#
loop_
_entity.id
_entity.type
_entity.pdbx_description
1 polymer ?
#
loop_
_entity_poly.entity_id
_entity_poly.type
_entity_poly.pdbx_seq_one_letter_code
_entity_poly.pdbx_strand_id
1 'polypeptide(L)'
;MRAFVKLLNFEMNRFAKIYIGLMLLTVALQLVAVTLGANHWLDSANEAMRVNQWTLEQYHNVTGNIQLNSMMYARYNGLLYFGPIFLSITVLLIYSCFIWYRDWRGKNTVVYRLLTLPSNRANLYFAKLLTILLFTFGLVALQIILVPLERLIAQSILPAELYRNISVFDFLKYPTVLKVLVPPYFSEFVLYYGLGIIGLIVLFTVILIERSYRLKGIGFIVLYLAVLAGLASIPFLMGYSSYDSYFYPGEIIGASLGLIVIIVGGSLWYSLYLLRKKISV
;
A
#
# COMPACT_ATOMS: atom_id res chain seq x y z
N MET A 1 12.65 22.03 -14.39
CA MET A 1 11.81 20.82 -14.55
C MET A 1 12.55 19.59 -15.10
N ARG A 2 13.45 19.71 -16.10
CA ARG A 2 14.17 18.54 -16.69
C ARG A 2 14.99 17.71 -15.68
N ALA A 3 15.51 18.30 -14.61
CA ALA A 3 16.32 17.57 -13.63
C ALA A 3 15.49 16.64 -12.71
N PHE A 4 14.36 17.13 -12.18
CA PHE A 4 13.50 16.35 -11.29
C PHE A 4 12.94 15.09 -11.97
N VAL A 5 12.38 15.25 -13.18
CA VAL A 5 11.82 14.13 -13.95
C VAL A 5 12.90 13.10 -14.31
N LYS A 6 14.12 13.56 -14.64
CA LYS A 6 15.26 12.65 -14.86
C LYS A 6 15.64 11.87 -13.60
N LEU A 7 15.64 12.51 -12.43
CA LEU A 7 15.88 11.85 -11.15
C LEU A 7 14.79 10.84 -10.82
N LEU A 8 13.52 11.21 -11.00
CA LEU A 8 12.39 10.33 -10.80
C LEU A 8 12.47 9.10 -11.71
N ASN A 9 12.70 9.30 -13.01
CA ASN A 9 12.88 8.21 -13.97
C ASN A 9 14.06 7.31 -13.60
N PHE A 10 15.17 7.91 -13.16
CA PHE A 10 16.33 7.16 -12.69
C PHE A 10 16.01 6.27 -11.48
N GLU A 11 15.28 6.79 -10.49
CA GLU A 11 14.87 5.99 -9.33
C GLU A 11 13.85 4.90 -9.69
N MET A 12 12.91 5.21 -10.59
CA MET A 12 11.94 4.21 -11.07
C MET A 12 12.64 3.07 -11.82
N ASN A 13 13.54 3.39 -12.76
CA ASN A 13 14.20 2.38 -13.59
C ASN A 13 15.06 1.39 -12.78
N ARG A 14 15.55 1.81 -11.61
CA ARG A 14 16.34 0.95 -10.71
C ARG A 14 15.54 -0.21 -10.11
N PHE A 15 14.25 -0.02 -9.88
CA PHE A 15 13.36 -1.03 -9.30
C PHE A 15 12.37 -1.61 -10.30
N ALA A 16 12.26 -1.02 -11.49
CA ALA A 16 11.29 -1.39 -12.52
C ALA A 16 11.27 -2.89 -12.84
N LYS A 17 12.43 -3.57 -12.93
CA LYS A 17 12.48 -5.01 -13.23
C LYS A 17 11.82 -5.85 -12.12
N ILE A 18 12.13 -5.56 -10.86
CA ILE A 18 11.54 -6.24 -9.70
C ILE A 18 10.04 -5.93 -9.65
N TYR A 19 9.68 -4.66 -9.84
CA TYR A 19 8.31 -4.19 -9.85
C TYR A 19 7.44 -4.87 -10.93
N ILE A 20 7.94 -4.96 -12.17
CA ILE A 20 7.25 -5.68 -13.26
C ILE A 20 7.13 -7.17 -12.93
N GLY A 21 8.18 -7.78 -12.36
CA GLY A 21 8.11 -9.16 -11.87
C GLY A 21 7.01 -9.36 -10.83
N LEU A 22 6.88 -8.44 -9.87
CA LEU A 22 5.79 -8.45 -8.88
C LEU A 22 4.41 -8.32 -9.53
N MET A 23 4.24 -7.41 -10.49
CA MET A 23 2.98 -7.23 -11.20
C MET A 23 2.58 -8.50 -11.96
N LEU A 24 3.50 -9.09 -12.73
CA LEU A 24 3.23 -10.31 -13.50
C LEU A 24 2.93 -11.50 -12.59
N LEU A 25 3.68 -11.67 -11.50
CA LEU A 25 3.43 -12.71 -10.52
C LEU A 25 2.06 -12.54 -9.86
N THR A 26 1.68 -11.29 -9.53
CA THR A 26 0.38 -10.97 -8.94
C THR A 26 -0.76 -11.32 -9.88
N VAL A 27 -0.67 -10.89 -11.14
CA VAL A 27 -1.65 -11.24 -12.17
C VAL A 27 -1.74 -12.76 -12.32
N ALA A 28 -0.62 -13.45 -12.51
CA ALA A 28 -0.62 -14.90 -12.74
C ALA A 28 -1.27 -15.65 -11.58
N LEU A 29 -0.89 -15.36 -10.33
CA LEU A 29 -1.42 -16.07 -9.17
C LEU A 29 -2.90 -15.75 -8.90
N GLN A 30 -3.32 -14.50 -9.06
CA GLN A 30 -4.73 -14.14 -8.86
C GLN A 30 -5.64 -14.74 -9.94
N LEU A 31 -5.20 -14.77 -11.20
CA LEU A 31 -5.96 -15.43 -12.27
C LEU A 31 -6.06 -16.95 -12.04
N VAL A 32 -4.97 -17.61 -11.64
CA VAL A 32 -4.97 -19.02 -11.26
C VAL A 32 -5.87 -19.28 -10.05
N ALA A 33 -5.86 -18.38 -9.06
CA ALA A 33 -6.76 -18.50 -7.93
C ALA A 33 -8.22 -18.46 -8.40
N VAL A 34 -8.62 -17.48 -9.21
CA VAL A 34 -10.01 -17.36 -9.66
C VAL A 34 -10.45 -18.57 -10.50
N THR A 35 -9.60 -19.11 -11.37
CA THR A 35 -9.95 -20.33 -12.15
C THR A 35 -10.15 -21.54 -11.25
N LEU A 36 -9.25 -21.78 -10.29
CA LEU A 36 -9.39 -22.88 -9.34
C LEU A 36 -10.63 -22.73 -8.45
N GLY A 37 -10.90 -21.50 -8.00
CA GLY A 37 -12.09 -21.18 -7.21
C GLY A 37 -13.39 -21.40 -7.98
N ALA A 38 -13.46 -20.96 -9.24
CA ALA A 38 -14.63 -21.16 -10.09
C ALA A 38 -14.86 -22.65 -10.41
N ASN A 39 -13.80 -23.40 -10.75
CA ASN A 39 -13.91 -24.85 -10.97
C ASN A 39 -14.37 -25.60 -9.73
N HIS A 40 -13.90 -25.23 -8.54
CA HIS A 40 -14.35 -25.85 -7.30
C HIS A 40 -15.86 -25.69 -7.07
N TRP A 41 -16.40 -24.50 -7.35
CA TRP A 41 -17.84 -24.25 -7.26
C TRP A 41 -18.63 -25.01 -8.31
N LEU A 42 -18.10 -25.14 -9.53
CA LEU A 42 -18.70 -25.95 -10.60
C LEU A 42 -18.72 -27.44 -10.25
N ASP A 43 -17.61 -27.97 -9.74
CA ASP A 43 -17.49 -29.36 -9.30
C ASP A 43 -18.46 -29.67 -8.16
N SER A 44 -18.63 -28.73 -7.23
CA SER A 44 -19.59 -28.85 -6.12
C SER A 44 -21.04 -28.90 -6.63
N ALA A 45 -21.37 -28.09 -7.64
CA ALA A 45 -22.68 -28.14 -8.29
C ALA A 45 -22.89 -29.48 -9.01
N ASN A 46 -21.91 -29.92 -9.81
CA ASN A 46 -21.97 -31.20 -10.52
C ASN A 46 -22.09 -32.40 -9.57
N GLU A 47 -21.41 -32.37 -8.42
CA GLU A 47 -21.51 -33.41 -7.41
C GLU A 47 -22.89 -33.45 -6.76
N ALA A 48 -23.46 -32.28 -6.42
CA ALA A 48 -24.83 -32.20 -5.90
C ALA A 48 -25.86 -32.71 -6.92
N MET A 49 -25.68 -32.40 -8.21
CA MET A 49 -26.52 -32.95 -9.28
C MET A 49 -26.37 -34.47 -9.41
N ARG A 50 -25.16 -35.01 -9.22
CA ARG A 50 -24.92 -36.46 -9.35
C ARG A 50 -25.41 -37.25 -8.14
N VAL A 51 -25.14 -36.77 -6.92
CA VAL A 51 -25.40 -37.50 -5.67
C VAL A 51 -26.83 -37.24 -5.17
N ASN A 52 -27.26 -35.99 -5.17
CA ASN A 52 -28.58 -35.61 -4.65
C ASN A 52 -29.66 -35.53 -5.74
N GLN A 53 -29.29 -35.77 -7.01
CA GLN A 53 -30.16 -35.63 -8.18
C GLN A 53 -30.83 -34.25 -8.29
N TRP A 54 -30.16 -33.23 -7.76
CA TRP A 54 -30.69 -31.86 -7.80
C TRP A 54 -30.63 -31.27 -9.20
N THR A 55 -31.61 -30.43 -9.53
CA THR A 55 -31.51 -29.52 -10.67
C THR A 55 -30.61 -28.33 -10.33
N LEU A 56 -30.16 -27.60 -11.35
CA LEU A 56 -29.33 -26.41 -11.15
C LEU A 56 -30.07 -25.34 -10.32
N GLU A 57 -31.39 -25.19 -10.53
CA GLU A 57 -32.25 -24.32 -9.74
C GLU A 57 -32.37 -24.77 -8.28
N GLN A 58 -32.47 -26.08 -8.02
CA GLN A 58 -32.51 -26.60 -6.65
C GLN A 58 -31.20 -26.34 -5.92
N TYR A 59 -30.07 -26.53 -6.61
CA TYR A 59 -28.76 -26.18 -6.06
C TYR A 59 -28.67 -24.67 -5.75
N HIS A 60 -29.07 -23.81 -6.70
CA HIS A 60 -29.11 -22.35 -6.51
C HIS A 60 -29.97 -21.93 -5.32
N ASN A 61 -31.14 -22.53 -5.13
CA ASN A 61 -32.03 -22.22 -4.01
C ASN A 61 -31.41 -22.54 -2.64
N VAL A 62 -30.51 -23.52 -2.58
CA VAL A 62 -29.83 -23.93 -1.33
C VAL A 62 -28.52 -23.15 -1.11
N THR A 63 -27.69 -23.02 -2.15
CA THR A 63 -26.37 -22.36 -2.02
C THR A 63 -26.43 -20.85 -2.15
N GLY A 64 -27.50 -20.34 -2.74
CA GLY A 64 -27.62 -18.95 -3.15
C GLY A 64 -26.70 -18.62 -4.33
N ASN A 65 -26.53 -17.31 -4.54
CA ASN A 65 -25.75 -16.78 -5.65
C ASN A 65 -24.24 -16.87 -5.40
N ILE A 66 -23.51 -17.44 -6.35
CA ILE A 66 -22.06 -17.49 -6.33
C ILE A 66 -21.52 -16.18 -6.90
N GLN A 67 -20.62 -15.54 -6.15
CA GLN A 67 -20.04 -14.24 -6.50
C GLN A 67 -18.52 -14.33 -6.53
N LEU A 68 -17.85 -13.40 -7.20
CA LEU A 68 -16.39 -13.42 -7.34
C LEU A 68 -15.65 -13.48 -5.99
N ASN A 69 -16.14 -12.79 -4.97
CA ASN A 69 -15.58 -12.82 -3.61
C ASN A 69 -15.55 -14.24 -3.00
N SER A 70 -16.59 -15.05 -3.24
CA SER A 70 -16.69 -16.41 -2.71
C SER A 70 -15.63 -17.37 -3.28
N MET A 71 -15.13 -17.08 -4.49
CA MET A 71 -14.09 -17.89 -5.15
C MET A 71 -12.72 -17.70 -4.47
N MET A 72 -12.48 -16.54 -3.88
CA MET A 72 -11.21 -16.21 -3.21
C MET A 72 -11.05 -16.96 -1.89
N TYR A 73 -12.17 -17.24 -1.23
CA TYR A 73 -12.19 -17.95 0.05
C TYR A 73 -12.51 -19.44 -0.09
N ALA A 74 -12.70 -19.93 -1.32
CA ALA A 74 -12.92 -21.34 -1.58
C ALA A 74 -11.73 -22.17 -1.07
N ARG A 75 -11.98 -23.06 -0.10
CA ARG A 75 -11.02 -24.05 0.43
C ARG A 75 -9.73 -23.43 0.99
N TYR A 76 -8.67 -23.28 0.17
CA TYR A 76 -7.36 -22.71 0.52
C TYR A 76 -6.91 -21.59 -0.43
N ASN A 77 -7.82 -21.11 -1.28
CA ASN A 77 -7.50 -20.21 -2.38
C ASN A 77 -7.12 -18.79 -1.91
N GLY A 78 -7.42 -18.45 -0.65
CA GLY A 78 -7.12 -17.15 -0.09
C GLY A 78 -5.64 -16.83 -0.08
N LEU A 79 -4.77 -17.82 0.17
CA LEU A 79 -3.32 -17.59 0.14
C LEU A 79 -2.82 -17.32 -1.28
N LEU A 80 -3.36 -18.01 -2.30
CA LEU A 80 -2.99 -17.79 -3.69
C LEU A 80 -3.45 -16.42 -4.19
N TYR A 81 -4.64 -15.97 -3.76
CA TYR A 81 -5.16 -14.67 -4.16
C TYR A 81 -4.52 -13.50 -3.40
N PHE A 82 -4.47 -13.55 -2.06
CA PHE A 82 -3.96 -12.45 -1.23
C PHE A 82 -2.45 -12.48 -1.00
N GLY A 83 -1.80 -13.64 -1.11
CA GLY A 83 -0.35 -13.82 -0.97
C GLY A 83 0.49 -12.87 -1.85
N PRO A 84 0.25 -12.77 -3.17
CA PRO A 84 0.98 -11.83 -4.03
C PRO A 84 0.77 -10.36 -3.64
N ILE A 85 -0.41 -9.99 -3.13
CA ILE A 85 -0.70 -8.63 -2.65
C ILE A 85 0.18 -8.32 -1.43
N PHE A 86 0.18 -9.20 -0.42
CA PHE A 86 1.01 -9.04 0.78
C PHE A 86 2.50 -9.04 0.46
N LEU A 87 2.93 -9.89 -0.47
CA LEU A 87 4.30 -9.93 -0.96
C LEU A 87 4.67 -8.57 -1.59
N SER A 88 3.81 -8.02 -2.44
CA SER A 88 4.05 -6.73 -3.08
C SER A 88 4.13 -5.58 -2.07
N ILE A 89 3.23 -5.54 -1.09
CA ILE A 89 3.27 -4.57 0.02
C ILE A 89 4.59 -4.70 0.78
N THR A 90 4.97 -5.91 1.16
CA THR A 90 6.19 -6.18 1.93
C THR A 90 7.44 -5.74 1.17
N VAL A 91 7.52 -6.08 -0.12
CA VAL A 91 8.66 -5.68 -0.96
C VAL A 91 8.72 -4.17 -1.13
N LEU A 92 7.60 -3.46 -1.28
CA LEU A 92 7.59 -2.00 -1.33
C LEU A 92 8.01 -1.35 -0.02
N LEU A 93 7.58 -1.88 1.13
CA LEU A 93 8.03 -1.41 2.44
C LEU A 93 9.54 -1.59 2.62
N ILE A 94 10.07 -2.77 2.29
CA ILE A 94 11.51 -3.03 2.32
C ILE A 94 12.25 -2.09 1.35
N TYR A 95 11.70 -1.89 0.15
CA TYR A 95 12.30 -1.01 -0.86
C TYR A 95 12.30 0.46 -0.41
N SER A 96 11.30 0.91 0.36
CA SER A 96 11.27 2.26 0.93
C SER A 96 12.47 2.56 1.84
N CYS A 97 12.98 1.55 2.54
CA CYS A 97 14.26 1.64 3.26
C CYS A 97 15.44 1.56 2.28
N PHE A 98 15.42 0.58 1.38
CA PHE A 98 16.54 0.26 0.51
C PHE A 98 16.88 1.37 -0.49
N ILE A 99 15.88 2.13 -0.97
CA ILE A 99 16.05 3.25 -1.90
C ILE A 99 17.02 4.31 -1.37
N TRP A 100 17.07 4.45 -0.05
CA TRP A 100 18.04 5.28 0.63
C TRP A 100 19.36 4.51 0.78
N TYR A 101 19.39 3.41 1.55
CA TYR A 101 20.65 2.70 1.88
C TYR A 101 21.52 2.33 0.68
N ARG A 102 20.92 1.98 -0.46
CA ARG A 102 21.64 1.60 -1.67
C ARG A 102 22.54 2.71 -2.18
N ASP A 103 22.13 3.97 -2.06
CA ASP A 103 22.94 5.07 -2.60
C ASP A 103 24.25 5.28 -1.81
N TRP A 104 24.28 4.88 -0.54
CA TRP A 104 25.47 4.97 0.33
C TRP A 104 26.39 3.75 0.23
N ARG A 105 26.04 2.70 -0.52
CA ARG A 105 26.90 1.51 -0.69
C ARG A 105 27.96 1.76 -1.79
N GLY A 106 29.25 1.75 -1.42
CA GLY A 106 30.39 1.67 -2.34
C GLY A 106 31.50 2.72 -2.10
N LYS A 107 32.70 2.47 -2.66
CA LYS A 107 33.88 3.39 -2.56
C LYS A 107 33.67 4.73 -3.31
N ASN A 108 32.80 4.75 -4.32
CA ASN A 108 32.37 5.95 -5.07
C ASN A 108 30.84 6.11 -4.96
N THR A 109 30.35 6.55 -3.79
CA THR A 109 28.90 6.52 -3.52
C THR A 109 28.10 7.32 -4.55
N VAL A 110 26.97 6.75 -4.98
CA VAL A 110 26.09 7.40 -5.96
C VAL A 110 25.45 8.65 -5.33
N VAL A 111 25.26 8.67 -4.01
CA VAL A 111 24.84 9.87 -3.27
C VAL A 111 25.74 11.05 -3.60
N TYR A 112 27.07 10.91 -3.52
CA TYR A 112 27.96 12.05 -3.71
C TYR A 112 27.85 12.64 -5.12
N ARG A 113 27.72 11.80 -6.16
CA ARG A 113 27.47 12.27 -7.53
C ARG A 113 26.11 12.95 -7.70
N LEU A 114 25.08 12.41 -7.06
CA LEU A 114 23.74 13.00 -7.09
C LEU A 114 23.68 14.34 -6.34
N LEU A 115 24.44 14.48 -5.25
CA LEU A 115 24.52 15.71 -4.45
C LEU A 115 25.39 16.80 -5.09
N THR A 116 26.31 16.44 -5.99
CA THR A 116 27.10 17.39 -6.79
C THR A 116 26.38 17.90 -8.04
N LEU A 117 25.23 17.32 -8.40
CA LEU A 117 24.43 17.84 -9.51
C LEU A 117 23.98 19.27 -9.17
N PRO A 118 23.94 20.19 -10.15
CA PRO A 118 23.41 21.55 -9.98
C PRO A 118 21.88 21.53 -9.91
N SER A 119 21.34 20.73 -9.00
CA SER A 119 19.91 20.57 -8.75
C SER A 119 19.64 20.74 -7.26
N ASN A 120 18.48 21.28 -6.93
CA ASN A 120 18.06 21.43 -5.54
C ASN A 120 18.03 20.04 -4.87
N ARG A 121 18.72 19.89 -3.74
CA ARG A 121 18.78 18.62 -2.98
C ARG A 121 17.40 18.13 -2.53
N ALA A 122 16.42 19.03 -2.44
CA ALA A 122 15.02 18.66 -2.23
C ALA A 122 14.45 17.77 -3.34
N ASN A 123 14.90 17.95 -4.59
CA ASN A 123 14.46 17.15 -5.73
C ASN A 123 14.83 15.67 -5.55
N LEU A 124 15.96 15.37 -4.91
CA LEU A 124 16.36 13.99 -4.61
C LEU A 124 15.39 13.34 -3.62
N TYR A 125 15.07 14.06 -2.54
CA TYR A 125 14.13 13.59 -1.53
C TYR A 125 12.74 13.33 -2.14
N PHE A 126 12.19 14.31 -2.84
CA PHE A 126 10.87 14.19 -3.46
C PHE A 126 10.83 13.17 -4.60
N ALA A 127 11.92 12.99 -5.35
CA ALA A 127 11.98 11.94 -6.37
C ALA A 127 11.83 10.55 -5.74
N LYS A 128 12.54 10.27 -4.64
CA LYS A 128 12.40 8.99 -3.92
C LYS A 128 11.01 8.79 -3.34
N LEU A 129 10.46 9.83 -2.72
CA LEU A 129 9.11 9.78 -2.15
C LEU A 129 8.08 9.50 -3.25
N LEU A 130 8.11 10.25 -4.35
CA LEU A 130 7.21 10.02 -5.48
C LEU A 130 7.42 8.65 -6.14
N THR A 131 8.65 8.13 -6.21
CA THR A 131 8.89 6.77 -6.73
C THR A 131 8.11 5.73 -5.93
N ILE A 132 8.15 5.78 -4.60
CA ILE A 132 7.41 4.84 -3.76
C ILE A 132 5.89 5.03 -3.93
N LEU A 133 5.42 6.27 -4.00
CA LEU A 133 3.99 6.55 -4.20
C LEU A 133 3.49 6.06 -5.57
N LEU A 134 4.24 6.30 -6.64
CA LEU A 134 3.89 5.84 -7.98
C LEU A 134 3.85 4.32 -8.08
N PHE A 135 4.78 3.61 -7.44
CA PHE A 135 4.73 2.15 -7.38
C PHE A 135 3.55 1.65 -6.54
N THR A 136 3.25 2.31 -5.43
CA THR A 136 2.08 1.95 -4.59
C THR A 136 0.78 2.13 -5.36
N PHE A 137 0.55 3.32 -5.93
CA PHE A 137 -0.65 3.59 -6.72
C PHE A 137 -0.71 2.76 -8.02
N GLY A 138 0.43 2.43 -8.61
CA GLY A 138 0.50 1.55 -9.77
C GLY A 138 -0.01 0.13 -9.46
N LEU A 139 0.34 -0.45 -8.31
CA LEU A 139 -0.19 -1.75 -7.90
C LEU A 139 -1.68 -1.69 -7.57
N VAL A 140 -2.11 -0.60 -6.94
CA VAL A 140 -3.54 -0.38 -6.63
C VAL A 140 -4.35 -0.27 -7.93
N ALA A 141 -3.85 0.47 -8.92
CA ALA A 141 -4.46 0.54 -10.24
C ALA A 141 -4.50 -0.84 -10.92
N LEU A 142 -3.44 -1.63 -10.80
CA LEU A 142 -3.42 -3.02 -11.29
C LEU A 142 -4.52 -3.85 -10.65
N GLN A 143 -4.73 -3.76 -9.33
CA GLN A 143 -5.82 -4.48 -8.65
C GLN A 143 -7.18 -4.10 -9.21
N ILE A 144 -7.45 -2.80 -9.43
CA ILE A 144 -8.72 -2.33 -10.00
C ILE A 144 -8.94 -2.87 -11.42
N ILE A 145 -7.88 -2.89 -12.25
CA ILE A 145 -7.93 -3.40 -13.63
C ILE A 145 -8.09 -4.93 -13.67
N LEU A 146 -7.60 -5.65 -12.67
CA LEU A 146 -7.64 -7.10 -12.67
C LEU A 146 -9.04 -7.66 -12.36
N VAL A 147 -9.82 -6.99 -11.49
CA VAL A 147 -11.19 -7.41 -11.14
C VAL A 147 -12.08 -7.68 -12.36
N PRO A 148 -12.21 -6.80 -13.38
CA PRO A 148 -13.04 -7.11 -14.54
C PRO A 148 -12.53 -8.31 -15.34
N LEU A 149 -11.22 -8.54 -15.41
CA LEU A 149 -10.65 -9.73 -16.07
C LEU A 149 -11.00 -11.01 -15.31
N GLU A 150 -10.89 -10.98 -13.98
CA GLU A 150 -11.28 -12.09 -13.11
C GLU A 150 -12.77 -12.43 -13.24
N ARG A 151 -13.63 -11.41 -13.38
CA ARG A 151 -15.07 -11.59 -13.62
C ARG A 151 -15.34 -12.32 -14.94
N LEU A 152 -14.63 -11.97 -16.02
CA LEU A 152 -14.80 -12.64 -17.31
C LEU A 152 -14.43 -14.12 -17.24
N ILE A 153 -13.35 -14.44 -16.54
CA ILE A 153 -12.92 -15.83 -16.33
C ILE A 153 -13.96 -16.60 -15.52
N ALA A 154 -14.43 -16.03 -14.41
CA ALA A 154 -15.46 -16.64 -13.59
C ALA A 154 -16.75 -16.93 -14.39
N GLN A 155 -17.18 -15.98 -15.22
CA GLN A 155 -18.34 -16.12 -16.11
C GLN A 155 -18.16 -17.17 -17.20
N SER A 156 -16.94 -17.40 -17.67
CA SER A 156 -16.68 -18.43 -18.68
C SER A 156 -16.73 -19.87 -18.12
N ILE A 157 -16.58 -20.01 -16.80
CA ILE A 157 -16.54 -21.32 -16.13
C ILE A 157 -17.89 -21.65 -15.51
N LEU A 158 -18.53 -20.69 -14.83
CA LEU A 158 -19.78 -20.93 -14.13
C LEU A 158 -21.01 -20.68 -15.02
N PRO A 159 -22.05 -21.52 -14.91
CA PRO A 159 -23.35 -21.27 -15.52
C PRO A 159 -23.93 -19.91 -15.08
N ALA A 160 -24.59 -19.22 -16.01
CA ALA A 160 -25.20 -17.90 -15.75
C ALA A 160 -26.28 -17.94 -14.64
N GLU A 161 -26.91 -19.11 -14.44
CA GLU A 161 -27.91 -19.36 -13.41
C GLU A 161 -27.31 -19.36 -11.98
N LEU A 162 -26.02 -19.70 -11.84
CA LEU A 162 -25.34 -19.77 -10.53
C LEU A 162 -24.53 -18.52 -10.22
N TYR A 163 -24.00 -17.86 -11.26
CA TYR A 163 -23.09 -16.74 -11.10
C TYR A 163 -23.82 -15.39 -11.07
N ARG A 164 -23.77 -14.71 -9.93
CA ARG A 164 -24.27 -13.33 -9.82
C ARG A 164 -23.15 -12.33 -10.00
N ASN A 165 -23.33 -11.48 -11.00
CA ASN A 165 -22.37 -10.44 -11.29
C ASN A 165 -22.48 -9.29 -10.28
N ILE A 166 -21.36 -8.90 -9.67
CA ILE A 166 -21.25 -7.76 -8.75
C ILE A 166 -20.39 -6.67 -9.36
N SER A 167 -20.67 -5.41 -9.05
CA SER A 167 -19.85 -4.29 -9.57
C SER A 167 -18.42 -4.37 -9.05
N VAL A 168 -17.46 -3.77 -9.78
CA VAL A 168 -16.05 -3.71 -9.34
C VAL A 168 -15.95 -3.01 -7.98
N PHE A 169 -16.68 -1.91 -7.79
CA PHE A 169 -16.68 -1.17 -6.54
C PHE A 169 -17.31 -1.94 -5.38
N ASP A 170 -18.35 -2.73 -5.63
CA ASP A 170 -18.93 -3.56 -4.59
C ASP A 170 -18.00 -4.71 -4.24
N PHE A 171 -17.37 -5.33 -5.24
CA PHE A 171 -16.35 -6.35 -5.00
C PHE A 171 -15.21 -5.83 -4.11
N LEU A 172 -14.69 -4.62 -4.36
CA LEU A 172 -13.59 -4.04 -3.57
C LEU A 172 -13.96 -3.71 -2.11
N LYS A 173 -15.25 -3.60 -1.78
CA LYS A 173 -15.73 -3.32 -0.41
C LYS A 173 -15.69 -4.53 0.52
N TYR A 174 -15.72 -5.76 -0.02
CA TYR A 174 -15.89 -6.96 0.80
C TYR A 174 -14.59 -7.51 1.38
N PRO A 175 -13.52 -7.77 0.60
CA PRO A 175 -12.29 -8.31 1.15
C PRO A 175 -11.60 -7.27 2.02
N THR A 176 -11.28 -7.64 3.27
CA THR A 176 -10.65 -6.73 4.24
C THR A 176 -9.39 -6.07 3.70
N VAL A 177 -8.58 -6.82 2.95
CA VAL A 177 -7.32 -6.33 2.35
C VAL A 177 -7.59 -5.32 1.22
N LEU A 178 -8.51 -5.64 0.32
CA LEU A 178 -8.84 -4.75 -0.81
C LEU A 178 -9.57 -3.50 -0.34
N LYS A 179 -10.36 -3.57 0.73
CA LYS A 179 -11.02 -2.42 1.34
C LYS A 179 -10.01 -1.41 1.90
N VAL A 180 -8.89 -1.86 2.45
CA VAL A 180 -7.82 -0.97 2.91
C VAL A 180 -7.04 -0.36 1.73
N LEU A 181 -6.79 -1.14 0.68
CA LEU A 181 -6.08 -0.68 -0.51
C LEU A 181 -6.91 0.26 -1.39
N VAL A 182 -8.21 -0.01 -1.53
CA VAL A 182 -9.15 0.83 -2.29
C VAL A 182 -10.32 1.17 -1.37
N PRO A 183 -10.17 2.19 -0.52
CA PRO A 183 -11.22 2.57 0.42
C PRO A 183 -12.46 3.04 -0.32
N PRO A 184 -13.66 2.64 0.13
CA PRO A 184 -14.91 3.03 -0.53
C PRO A 184 -15.24 4.52 -0.36
N TYR A 185 -14.68 5.17 0.66
CA TYR A 185 -14.91 6.57 0.96
C TYR A 185 -13.64 7.40 0.78
N PHE A 186 -13.79 8.59 0.22
CA PHE A 186 -12.67 9.52 0.01
C PHE A 186 -11.98 9.92 1.32
N SER A 187 -12.74 10.06 2.41
CA SER A 187 -12.19 10.33 3.75
C SER A 187 -11.25 9.21 4.22
N GLU A 188 -11.66 7.94 4.08
CA GLU A 188 -10.82 6.78 4.41
C GLU A 188 -9.58 6.70 3.52
N PHE A 189 -9.71 7.03 2.22
CA PHE A 189 -8.58 7.15 1.32
C PHE A 189 -7.55 8.16 1.81
N VAL A 190 -7.99 9.38 2.15
CA VAL A 190 -7.10 10.43 2.69
C VAL A 190 -6.45 9.98 4.00
N LEU A 191 -7.19 9.29 4.87
CA LEU A 191 -6.65 8.80 6.14
C LEU A 191 -5.60 7.69 5.94
N TYR A 192 -5.90 6.61 5.23
CA TYR A 192 -4.97 5.48 5.08
C TYR A 192 -3.73 5.85 4.27
N TYR A 193 -3.90 6.51 3.12
CA TYR A 193 -2.77 6.94 2.31
C TYR A 193 -2.02 8.13 2.93
N GLY A 194 -2.72 9.03 3.61
CA GLY A 194 -2.10 10.11 4.38
C GLY A 194 -1.20 9.57 5.48
N LEU A 195 -1.68 8.63 6.28
CA LEU A 195 -0.86 7.95 7.30
C LEU A 195 0.33 7.21 6.68
N GLY A 196 0.14 6.53 5.55
CA GLY A 196 1.23 5.90 4.81
C GLY A 196 2.31 6.90 4.36
N ILE A 197 1.91 8.04 3.79
CA ILE A 197 2.81 9.12 3.38
C ILE A 197 3.55 9.72 4.57
N ILE A 198 2.86 9.99 5.68
CA ILE A 198 3.47 10.48 6.93
C ILE A 198 4.50 9.47 7.42
N GLY A 199 4.15 8.18 7.46
CA GLY A 199 5.04 7.09 7.83
C GLY A 199 6.30 7.04 6.96
N LEU A 200 6.16 7.19 5.64
CA LEU A 200 7.30 7.26 4.71
C LEU A 200 8.19 8.48 4.97
N ILE A 201 7.62 9.65 5.25
CA ILE A 201 8.37 10.87 5.57
C ILE A 201 9.16 10.70 6.87
N VAL A 202 8.54 10.15 7.90
CA VAL A 202 9.19 9.86 9.19
C VAL A 202 10.30 8.81 9.00
N LEU A 203 10.03 7.73 8.26
CA LEU A 203 11.01 6.69 7.95
C LEU A 203 12.22 7.24 7.20
N PHE A 204 11.99 8.10 6.19
CA PHE A 204 13.05 8.76 5.45
C PHE A 204 13.89 9.66 6.36
N THR A 205 13.23 10.37 7.28
CA THR A 205 13.90 11.22 8.27
C THR A 205 14.78 10.40 9.20
N VAL A 206 14.28 9.28 9.75
CA VAL A 206 15.05 8.34 10.59
C VAL A 206 16.29 7.83 9.87
N ILE A 207 16.16 7.36 8.63
CA ILE A 207 17.30 6.86 7.85
C ILE A 207 18.34 7.96 7.61
N LEU A 208 17.89 9.18 7.32
CA LEU A 208 18.80 10.32 7.12
C LEU A 208 19.53 10.72 8.42
N ILE A 209 18.88 10.62 9.58
CA ILE A 209 19.51 10.85 10.89
C ILE A 209 20.60 9.80 11.14
N GLU A 210 20.27 8.51 10.98
CA GLU A 210 21.21 7.41 11.14
C GLU A 210 22.48 7.66 10.32
N ARG A 211 22.28 8.02 9.04
CA ARG A 211 23.39 8.21 8.11
C ARG A 211 24.17 9.51 8.36
N SER A 212 23.52 10.55 8.85
CA SER A 212 24.18 11.83 9.14
C SER A 212 25.04 11.80 10.41
N TYR A 213 24.65 11.01 11.42
CA TYR A 213 25.29 11.00 12.75
C TYR A 213 25.94 9.66 13.13
N ARG A 214 25.87 8.64 12.27
CA ARG A 214 26.45 7.30 12.47
C ARG A 214 26.01 6.71 13.83
N LEU A 215 26.95 6.22 14.65
CA LEU A 215 26.67 5.63 15.97
C LEU A 215 25.96 6.60 16.94
N LYS A 216 26.27 7.91 16.88
CA LYS A 216 25.55 8.93 17.68
C LYS A 216 24.13 9.18 17.17
N GLY A 217 23.82 8.76 15.95
CA GLY A 217 22.51 8.92 15.32
C GLY A 217 21.40 8.13 16.01
N ILE A 218 21.73 7.00 16.66
CA ILE A 218 20.74 6.19 17.38
C ILE A 218 20.07 7.00 18.49
N GLY A 219 20.85 7.77 19.27
CA GLY A 219 20.29 8.65 20.30
C GLY A 219 19.37 9.73 19.73
N PHE A 220 19.75 10.33 18.60
CA PHE A 220 18.91 11.32 17.91
C PHE A 220 17.63 10.71 17.34
N ILE A 221 17.68 9.47 16.84
CA ILE A 221 16.50 8.74 16.35
C ILE A 221 15.53 8.48 17.50
N VAL A 222 16.02 7.99 18.64
CA VAL A 222 15.19 7.73 19.82
C VAL A 222 14.52 9.01 20.30
N LEU A 223 15.29 10.10 20.41
CA LEU A 223 14.75 11.41 20.80
C LEU A 223 13.69 11.91 19.81
N TYR A 224 13.97 11.83 18.51
CA TYR A 224 13.05 12.24 17.46
C TYR A 224 11.74 11.44 17.49
N LEU A 225 11.82 10.10 17.58
CA LEU A 225 10.64 9.24 17.66
C LEU A 225 9.85 9.48 18.96
N ALA A 226 10.52 9.75 20.08
CA ALA A 226 9.86 10.10 21.34
C ALA A 226 9.09 11.41 21.24
N VAL A 227 9.66 12.44 20.59
CA VAL A 227 8.96 13.71 20.33
C VAL A 227 7.73 13.49 19.44
N LEU A 228 7.88 12.71 18.36
CA LEU A 228 6.75 12.38 17.49
C LEU A 228 5.65 11.60 18.20
N ALA A 229 6.01 10.61 19.02
CA ALA A 229 5.06 9.84 19.82
C ALA A 229 4.33 10.74 20.83
N GLY A 230 5.04 11.67 21.47
CA GLY A 230 4.46 12.67 22.36
C GLY A 230 3.44 13.55 21.63
N LEU A 231 3.80 14.08 20.46
CA LEU A 231 2.89 14.89 19.64
C LEU A 231 1.67 14.10 19.17
N ALA A 232 1.86 12.86 18.71
CA ALA A 232 0.77 11.99 18.25
C ALA A 232 -0.17 11.56 19.38
N SER A 233 0.28 11.60 20.64
CA SER A 233 -0.53 11.24 21.80
C SER A 233 -1.46 12.37 22.26
N ILE A 234 -1.24 13.62 21.82
CA ILE A 234 -2.01 14.79 22.28
C ILE A 234 -3.54 14.63 22.05
N PRO A 235 -4.05 14.19 20.88
CA PRO A 235 -5.49 14.01 20.69
C PRO A 235 -6.10 12.98 21.65
N PHE A 236 -5.35 11.93 22.01
CA PHE A 236 -5.80 10.93 22.99
C PHE A 236 -5.90 11.52 24.39
N LEU A 237 -4.93 12.37 24.78
CA LEU A 237 -4.94 13.10 26.05
C LEU A 237 -6.06 14.14 26.12
N MET A 238 -6.45 14.71 24.98
CA MET A 238 -7.59 15.63 24.86
C MET A 238 -8.96 14.95 24.96
N GLY A 239 -9.00 13.63 25.18
CA GLY A 239 -10.25 12.90 25.43
C GLY A 239 -10.93 12.35 24.19
N TYR A 240 -10.22 12.21 23.05
CA TYR A 240 -10.80 11.64 21.81
C TYR A 240 -11.46 10.26 22.00
N SER A 241 -11.06 9.49 23.03
CA SER A 241 -11.64 8.17 23.35
C SER A 241 -12.62 8.16 24.54
N SER A 242 -12.83 9.30 25.19
CA SER A 242 -13.64 9.41 26.41
C SER A 242 -14.95 10.15 26.14
N TYR A 243 -16.06 9.61 26.64
CA TYR A 243 -17.40 10.22 26.50
C TYR A 243 -17.52 11.57 27.25
N ASP A 244 -16.66 11.82 28.24
CA ASP A 244 -16.57 13.07 29.02
C ASP A 244 -15.41 13.98 28.57
N SER A 245 -15.20 14.13 27.26
CA SER A 245 -14.18 15.05 26.73
C SER A 245 -14.52 16.51 27.06
N TYR A 246 -13.58 17.24 27.66
CA TYR A 246 -13.68 18.69 27.86
C TYR A 246 -13.71 19.49 26.55
N PHE A 247 -13.14 18.94 25.47
CA PHE A 247 -13.06 19.59 24.16
C PHE A 247 -14.15 19.10 23.22
N TYR A 248 -14.65 20.01 22.38
CA TYR A 248 -15.62 19.66 21.36
C TYR A 248 -14.97 18.78 20.27
N PRO A 249 -15.70 17.83 19.66
CA PRO A 249 -15.15 16.96 18.63
C PRO A 249 -14.48 17.70 17.47
N GLY A 250 -15.04 18.85 17.06
CA GLY A 250 -14.47 19.71 16.01
C GLY A 250 -13.12 20.31 16.39
N GLU A 251 -12.92 20.67 17.66
CA GLU A 251 -11.65 21.21 18.17
C GLU A 251 -10.57 20.13 18.20
N ILE A 252 -10.93 18.91 18.60
CA ILE A 252 -10.01 17.76 18.61
C ILE A 252 -9.56 17.40 17.18
N ILE A 253 -10.48 17.43 16.21
CA ILE A 253 -10.15 17.21 14.79
C ILE A 253 -9.23 18.32 14.27
N GLY A 254 -9.54 19.59 14.58
CA GLY A 254 -8.71 20.73 14.20
C GLY A 254 -7.29 20.64 14.79
N ALA A 255 -7.17 20.32 16.08
CA ALA A 255 -5.90 20.08 16.74
C ALA A 255 -5.12 18.91 16.11
N SER A 256 -5.80 17.81 15.79
CA SER A 256 -5.20 16.65 15.12
C SER A 256 -4.65 17.00 13.74
N LEU A 257 -5.38 17.76 12.94
CA LEU A 257 -4.91 18.25 11.63
C LEU A 257 -3.70 19.19 11.78
N GLY A 258 -3.73 20.10 12.75
CA GLY A 258 -2.60 20.98 13.06
C GLY A 258 -1.34 20.21 13.43
N LEU A 259 -1.47 19.18 14.29
CA LEU A 259 -0.37 18.30 14.67
C LEU A 259 0.18 17.50 13.49
N ILE A 260 -0.67 16.99 12.60
CA ILE A 260 -0.23 16.33 11.37
C ILE A 260 0.63 17.28 10.53
N VAL A 261 0.20 18.54 10.35
CA VAL A 261 0.99 19.54 9.60
C VAL A 261 2.33 19.82 10.28
N ILE A 262 2.37 19.93 11.61
CA ILE A 262 3.61 20.13 12.38
C ILE A 262 4.55 18.93 12.21
N ILE A 263 4.04 17.70 12.34
CA ILE A 263 4.83 16.48 12.21
C ILE A 263 5.41 16.36 10.79
N VAL A 264 4.57 16.53 9.77
CA VAL A 264 5.00 16.45 8.36
C VAL A 264 5.97 17.57 8.03
N GLY A 265 5.61 18.82 8.34
CA GLY A 265 6.43 20.00 8.08
C GLY A 265 7.78 19.93 8.79
N GLY A 266 7.79 19.56 10.07
CA GLY A 266 9.01 19.40 10.87
C GLY A 266 9.91 18.28 10.33
N SER A 267 9.34 17.13 9.96
CA SER A 267 10.10 15.99 9.41
C SER A 267 10.67 16.29 8.02
N LEU A 268 9.89 16.94 7.14
CA LEU A 268 10.38 17.41 5.84
C LEU A 268 11.47 18.47 6.00
N TRP A 269 11.27 19.44 6.90
CA TRP A 269 12.28 20.47 7.15
C TRP A 269 13.58 19.85 7.67
N TYR A 270 13.50 18.92 8.62
CA TYR A 270 14.67 18.28 9.20
C TYR A 270 15.41 17.39 8.20
N SER A 271 14.70 16.58 7.42
CA SER A 271 15.30 15.76 6.36
C SER A 271 16.01 16.61 5.30
N LEU A 272 15.40 17.72 4.86
CA LEU A 272 16.02 18.65 3.91
C LEU A 272 17.22 19.40 4.51
N TYR A 273 17.16 19.74 5.80
CA TYR A 273 18.28 20.32 6.53
C TYR A 273 19.48 19.34 6.57
N LEU A 274 19.25 18.08 6.92
CA LEU A 274 20.30 17.05 6.97
C LEU A 274 20.97 16.87 5.61
N LEU A 275 20.17 16.76 4.55
CA LEU A 275 20.67 16.68 3.16
C LEU A 275 21.49 17.90 2.74
N ARG A 276 21.16 19.10 3.23
CA ARG A 276 21.86 20.34 2.87
C ARG A 276 23.14 20.55 3.66
N LYS A 277 23.11 20.32 4.98
CA LYS A 277 24.15 20.78 5.91
C LYS A 277 25.03 19.68 6.49
N LYS A 278 24.56 18.43 6.56
CA LYS A 278 25.29 17.33 7.23
C LYS A 278 25.79 16.26 6.27
N ILE A 279 25.06 16.01 5.19
CA ILE A 279 25.44 15.04 4.15
C ILE A 279 26.25 15.74 3.04
N SER A 280 27.06 16.77 3.39
CA SER A 280 28.03 17.33 2.45
C SER A 280 29.31 16.51 2.46
N VAL A 281 29.88 16.30 1.27
CA VAL A 281 31.28 15.89 1.09
C VAL A 281 32.18 16.79 1.93
#